data_AF-A0AAW9KBC4-F1
#
_entry.id   AF-A0AAW9KBC4-F1
#
_cell.length_a   1.000
_cell.length_b   1.000
_cell.length_c   1.000
_cell.angle_alpha   90.00
_cell.angle_beta   90.00
_cell.angle_gamma   90.00
#
_symmetry.space_group_name_H-M   'P 1'
#
loop_
_entity.id
_entity.type
_entity.pdbx_description
1 polymer ?
#
loop_
_entity_poly.entity_id
_entity_poly.type
_entity_poly.pdbx_seq_one_letter_code
_entity_poly.pdbx_strand_id
1 'polypeptide(L)'
;MNQELTYTVSEAVAALSDPIKTQTLYSWVRKIEKYTPKYFLRRIDKDNPYFVHGEPTPQLLIREKEILQFEEIIQLRKRGVRLEKAIFEVFLRKDDYEFLRENNWNYKLLKEKVLANYKDKEVQ
;
A
#
# COMPACT_ATOMS: atom_id res chain seq x y z
N MET A 1 22.59 -10.49 -7.24
CA MET A 1 21.35 -10.05 -6.55
C MET A 1 20.96 -8.71 -7.16
N ASN A 2 19.90 -8.65 -7.96
CA ASN A 2 19.37 -7.34 -8.38
C ASN A 2 18.73 -6.70 -7.14
N GLN A 3 19.31 -5.60 -6.66
CA GLN A 3 18.67 -4.80 -5.62
C GLN A 3 17.39 -4.20 -6.21
N GLU A 4 16.25 -4.45 -5.57
CA GLU A 4 14.96 -3.84 -5.95
C GLU A 4 15.07 -2.33 -5.69
N LEU A 5 14.97 -1.49 -6.73
CA LEU A 5 15.11 -0.05 -6.60
C LEU A 5 14.03 0.52 -5.67
N THR A 6 14.47 1.34 -4.72
CA THR A 6 13.60 2.05 -3.77
C THR A 6 13.71 3.54 -3.94
N TYR A 7 12.58 4.21 -3.77
CA TYR A 7 12.38 5.64 -3.96
C TYR A 7 11.83 6.25 -2.67
N THR A 8 12.22 7.47 -2.37
CA THR A 8 11.53 8.30 -1.38
C THR A 8 10.12 8.63 -1.87
N VAL A 9 9.25 9.10 -0.97
CA VAL A 9 7.88 9.50 -1.34
C VAL A 9 7.86 10.60 -2.41
N SER A 10 8.79 11.54 -2.34
CA SER A 10 8.89 12.64 -3.31
C SER A 10 9.30 12.13 -4.69
N GLU A 11 10.29 11.24 -4.77
CA GLU A 11 10.71 10.61 -6.02
C GLU A 11 9.61 9.71 -6.59
N ALA A 12 8.95 8.92 -5.74
CA ALA A 12 7.83 8.07 -6.15
C ALA A 12 6.69 8.89 -6.76
N VAL A 13 6.35 10.05 -6.17
CA VAL A 13 5.36 10.97 -6.75
C VAL A 13 5.80 11.54 -8.08
N ALA A 14 7.07 11.93 -8.21
CA ALA A 14 7.62 12.49 -9.44
C ALA A 14 7.67 11.46 -10.59
N ALA A 15 7.73 10.17 -10.26
CA ALA A 15 7.73 9.07 -11.23
C ALA A 15 6.32 8.68 -11.72
N LEU A 16 5.24 9.21 -11.12
CA LEU A 16 3.86 8.94 -11.56
C LEU A 16 3.56 9.70 -12.86
N SER A 17 2.74 9.12 -13.73
CA SER A 17 2.30 9.78 -14.96
C SER A 17 1.35 10.96 -14.66
N ASP A 18 0.59 10.84 -13.56
CA ASP A 18 -0.30 11.87 -13.03
C ASP A 18 0.06 12.18 -11.56
N PRO A 19 1.06 13.05 -11.31
CA PRO A 19 1.55 13.30 -9.95
C PRO A 19 0.48 13.79 -8.97
N ILE A 20 0.43 13.13 -7.81
CA ILE A 20 -0.41 13.54 -6.67
C ILE A 20 0.43 14.28 -5.63
N LYS A 21 -0.21 14.92 -4.63
CA LYS A 21 0.55 15.53 -3.53
C LYS A 21 1.28 14.44 -2.71
N THR A 22 2.48 14.71 -2.24
CA THR A 22 3.25 13.81 -1.36
C THR A 22 2.45 13.40 -0.11
N GLN A 23 1.73 14.35 0.50
CA GLN A 23 0.84 14.07 1.64
C GLN A 23 -0.29 13.08 1.29
N THR A 24 -0.78 13.12 0.05
CA THR A 24 -1.78 12.16 -0.44
C THR A 24 -1.17 10.77 -0.49
N LEU A 25 0.05 10.63 -1.02
CA LEU A 25 0.73 9.34 -1.06
C LEU A 25 1.02 8.79 0.34
N TYR A 26 1.48 9.62 1.29
CA TYR A 26 1.61 9.21 2.70
C TYR A 26 0.29 8.71 3.29
N SER A 27 -0.82 9.39 3.00
CA SER A 27 -2.15 8.98 3.45
C SER A 27 -2.57 7.64 2.85
N TRP A 28 -2.30 7.43 1.56
CA TRP A 28 -2.61 6.19 0.86
C TRP A 28 -1.82 5.02 1.41
N VAL A 29 -0.51 5.17 1.61
CA VAL A 29 0.36 4.12 2.19
C VAL A 29 -0.18 3.65 3.54
N ARG A 30 -0.57 4.58 4.43
CA ARG A 30 -1.17 4.23 5.74
C ARG A 30 -2.48 3.46 5.59
N LYS A 31 -3.31 3.82 4.60
CA LYS A 31 -4.57 3.13 4.32
C LYS A 31 -4.34 1.75 3.71
N ILE A 32 -3.41 1.64 2.76
CA ILE A 32 -3.03 0.39 2.13
C ILE A 32 -2.51 -0.57 3.20
N GLU A 33 -1.54 -0.17 4.01
CA GLU A 33 -1.06 -0.99 5.12
C GLU A 33 -2.19 -1.39 6.09
N LYS A 34 -3.08 -0.45 6.43
CA LYS A 34 -4.23 -0.74 7.30
C LYS A 34 -5.16 -1.78 6.68
N TYR A 35 -5.47 -1.67 5.39
CA TYR A 35 -6.47 -2.45 4.67
C TYR A 35 -5.92 -3.79 4.17
N THR A 36 -4.64 -3.84 3.83
CA THR A 36 -3.98 -4.99 3.23
C THR A 36 -2.70 -5.35 4.00
N PRO A 37 -2.75 -5.53 5.35
CA PRO A 37 -1.56 -5.62 6.21
C PRO A 37 -0.64 -6.81 5.91
N LYS A 38 -1.12 -7.81 5.17
CA LYS A 38 -0.31 -8.94 4.69
C LYS A 38 0.29 -8.76 3.30
N TYR A 39 -0.28 -7.87 2.51
CA TYR A 39 0.09 -7.67 1.10
C TYR A 39 1.00 -6.46 0.93
N PHE A 40 0.95 -5.53 1.88
CA PHE A 40 1.75 -4.33 1.89
C PHE A 40 2.19 -4.00 3.32
N LEU A 41 3.50 -3.93 3.51
CA LEU A 41 4.12 -3.41 4.71
C LEU A 41 5.02 -2.25 4.29
N ARG A 42 4.86 -1.12 4.97
CA ARG A 42 5.64 0.07 4.65
C ARG A 42 7.10 -0.14 5.04
N ARG A 43 8.03 0.26 4.17
CA ARG A 43 9.47 0.22 4.47
C ARG A 43 9.92 1.58 4.96
N ILE A 44 10.63 1.59 6.07
CA ILE A 44 11.12 2.81 6.69
C ILE A 44 12.64 2.72 6.71
N ASP A 45 13.31 3.65 6.02
CA ASP A 45 14.73 3.88 6.20
C ASP A 45 14.93 4.63 7.53
N LYS A 46 15.65 3.97 8.44
CA LYS A 46 16.04 4.53 9.74
C LYS A 46 17.49 5.01 9.74
N ASP A 47 18.28 4.54 8.77
CA ASP A 47 19.72 4.83 8.68
C ASP A 47 19.95 6.14 7.94
N ASN A 48 19.04 6.51 7.03
CA ASN A 48 19.01 7.82 6.35
C ASN A 48 17.70 8.58 6.65
N PRO A 49 17.53 9.12 7.87
CA PRO A 49 16.37 9.96 8.17
C PRO A 49 16.48 11.32 7.46
N TYR A 50 15.33 11.95 7.21
CA TYR A 50 15.28 13.36 6.84
C TYR A 50 14.98 14.21 8.08
N PHE A 51 15.46 15.45 8.10
CA PHE A 51 15.32 16.31 9.29
C PHE A 51 14.14 17.26 9.14
N VAL A 52 13.26 17.28 10.14
CA VAL A 52 12.13 18.22 10.24
C VAL A 52 12.30 19.00 11.53
N HIS A 53 12.49 20.31 11.43
CA HIS A 53 12.78 21.18 12.58
C HIS A 53 13.97 20.70 13.44
N GLY A 54 14.97 20.07 12.81
CA GLY A 54 16.14 19.51 13.49
C GLY A 54 15.96 18.09 14.02
N GLU A 55 14.75 17.53 13.96
CA GLU A 55 14.46 16.18 14.44
C GLU A 55 14.55 15.14 13.32
N PRO A 56 15.25 14.01 13.52
CA PRO A 56 15.33 12.94 12.54
C PRO A 56 13.96 12.27 12.39
N THR A 57 13.42 12.31 11.18
CA THR A 57 12.15 11.69 10.83
C THR A 57 12.41 10.49 9.91
N PRO A 58 11.88 9.30 10.26
CA PRO A 58 12.10 8.10 9.45
C PRO A 58 11.54 8.27 8.03
N GLN A 59 12.31 7.84 7.04
CA GLN A 59 11.97 8.04 5.63
C GLN A 59 11.20 6.84 5.08
N LEU A 60 10.04 7.07 4.48
CA LEU A 60 9.28 6.00 3.83
C LEU A 60 9.91 5.68 2.47
N LEU A 61 10.17 4.39 2.23
CA LEU A 61 10.70 3.86 0.98
C LEU A 61 9.63 3.10 0.19
N ILE A 62 9.48 3.49 -1.07
CA ILE A 62 8.55 2.95 -2.06
C ILE A 62 9.32 2.13 -3.08
N ARG A 63 8.82 0.97 -3.47
CA ARG A 63 9.43 0.18 -4.56
C ARG A 63 8.87 0.56 -5.91
N GLU A 64 9.64 0.31 -6.97
CA GLU A 64 9.19 0.51 -8.35
C GLU A 64 7.81 -0.14 -8.63
N LYS A 65 7.62 -1.40 -8.24
CA LYS A 65 6.31 -2.07 -8.43
C LYS A 65 5.15 -1.40 -7.69
N GLU A 66 5.43 -0.76 -6.56
CA GLU A 66 4.40 -0.06 -5.77
C GLU A 66 4.03 1.27 -6.43
N ILE A 67 4.97 1.91 -7.16
CA ILE A 67 4.67 3.07 -8.00
C ILE A 67 3.66 2.69 -9.08
N LEU A 68 3.85 1.54 -9.74
CA LEU A 68 2.90 1.03 -10.73
C LEU A 68 1.51 0.76 -10.11
N GLN A 69 1.47 0.21 -8.89
CA GLN A 69 0.23 0.01 -8.15
C GLN A 69 -0.45 1.34 -7.78
N PHE A 70 0.31 2.37 -7.44
CA PHE A 70 -0.24 3.71 -7.17
C PHE A 70 -0.81 4.34 -8.44
N GLU A 71 -0.15 4.16 -9.58
CA GLU A 71 -0.66 4.59 -10.89
C GLU A 71 -2.00 3.92 -11.20
N GLU A 72 -2.12 2.61 -10.97
CA GLU A 72 -3.38 1.89 -11.15
C GLU A 72 -4.50 2.43 -10.23
N ILE A 73 -4.18 2.73 -8.96
CA ILE A 73 -5.15 3.42 -8.06
C ILE A 73 -5.56 4.76 -8.66
N ILE A 74 -4.64 5.57 -9.19
CA ILE A 74 -4.98 6.87 -9.80
C ILE A 74 -5.94 6.69 -10.97
N GLN A 75 -5.68 5.73 -11.86
CA GLN A 75 -6.56 5.46 -12.99
C GLN A 75 -7.95 4.99 -12.56
N LEU A 76 -8.04 4.13 -11.53
CA LEU A 76 -9.33 3.72 -10.94
C LEU A 76 -10.08 4.92 -10.33
N ARG A 77 -9.37 5.81 -9.63
CA ARG A 77 -9.94 7.02 -9.03
C ARG A 77 -10.50 7.98 -10.08
N LYS A 78 -9.82 8.13 -11.23
CA LYS A 78 -10.30 8.93 -12.38
C LYS A 78 -11.60 8.37 -12.96
N ARG A 79 -11.79 7.06 -12.90
CA ARG A 79 -13.04 6.37 -13.31
C ARG A 79 -14.16 6.43 -12.26
N GLY A 80 -13.96 7.16 -11.16
CA GLY A 80 -14.96 7.31 -10.09
C GLY A 80 -14.92 6.22 -9.03
N VAL A 81 -13.94 5.31 -9.05
CA VAL A 81 -13.81 4.27 -8.01
C VAL A 81 -13.42 4.91 -6.68
N ARG A 82 -14.09 4.49 -5.60
CA ARG A 82 -13.74 4.93 -4.23
C ARG A 82 -12.36 4.38 -3.85
N LEU A 83 -11.54 5.19 -3.18
CA LEU A 83 -10.15 4.85 -2.83
C LEU A 83 -10.02 3.48 -2.14
N GLU A 84 -10.89 3.18 -1.19
CA GLU A 84 -10.88 1.91 -0.48
C GLU A 84 -11.06 0.72 -1.43
N LYS A 85 -12.03 0.80 -2.35
CA LYS A 85 -12.24 -0.23 -3.37
C LYS A 85 -11.06 -0.33 -4.33
N ALA A 86 -10.48 0.79 -4.73
CA ALA A 86 -9.28 0.81 -5.57
C ALA A 86 -8.07 0.15 -4.87
N ILE A 87 -7.89 0.41 -3.57
CA ILE A 87 -6.85 -0.24 -2.77
C ILE A 87 -7.07 -1.76 -2.74
N PHE A 88 -8.31 -2.20 -2.50
CA PHE A 88 -8.62 -3.63 -2.48
C PHE A 88 -8.34 -4.29 -3.83
N GLU A 89 -8.74 -3.65 -4.93
CA GLU A 89 -8.56 -4.18 -6.28
C GLU A 89 -7.08 -4.36 -6.65
N VAL A 90 -6.23 -3.42 -6.22
CA VAL A 90 -4.80 -3.40 -6.59
C VAL A 90 -3.92 -4.21 -5.63
N PHE A 91 -4.24 -4.23 -4.33
CA PHE A 91 -3.35 -4.79 -3.30
C PHE A 91 -3.82 -6.13 -2.73
N LEU A 92 -5.08 -6.53 -2.89
CA LEU A 92 -5.51 -7.86 -2.48
C LEU A 92 -5.21 -8.90 -3.56
N ARG A 93 -5.04 -10.15 -3.14
CA ARG A 93 -5.13 -11.28 -4.06
C ARG A 93 -6.56 -11.42 -4.56
N LYS A 94 -6.71 -11.98 -5.76
CA LYS A 94 -7.99 -12.20 -6.42
C LYS A 94 -9.03 -12.86 -5.49
N ASP A 95 -8.67 -13.98 -4.86
CA ASP A 95 -9.58 -14.72 -3.96
C ASP A 95 -10.03 -13.91 -2.73
N ASP A 96 -9.18 -12.99 -2.24
CA ASP A 96 -9.50 -12.14 -1.09
C ASP A 96 -10.38 -10.95 -1.49
N TYR A 97 -10.18 -10.43 -2.70
CA TYR A 97 -11.05 -9.42 -3.31
C TYR A 97 -12.44 -10.00 -3.61
N GLU A 98 -12.51 -11.19 -4.21
CA GLU A 98 -13.76 -11.89 -4.50
C GLU A 98 -14.53 -12.21 -3.21
N PHE A 99 -13.83 -12.70 -2.18
CA PHE A 99 -14.41 -12.90 -0.86
C PHE A 99 -15.03 -11.61 -0.28
N LEU A 100 -14.33 -10.47 -0.36
CA LEU A 100 -14.90 -9.18 0.09
C LEU A 100 -16.15 -8.80 -0.70
N ARG A 101 -16.13 -8.99 -2.02
CA ARG A 101 -17.25 -8.66 -2.90
C ARG A 101 -18.48 -9.49 -2.57
N GLU A 102 -18.32 -10.79 -2.35
CA GLU A 102 -19.40 -11.72 -1.97
C GLU A 102 -19.95 -11.45 -0.57
N ASN A 103 -19.12 -10.91 0.32
CA ASN A 103 -19.48 -10.63 1.72
C ASN A 103 -19.80 -9.15 1.97
N ASN A 104 -20.40 -8.46 1.00
CA ASN A 104 -20.86 -7.07 1.12
C ASN A 104 -19.78 -6.09 1.62
N TRP A 105 -18.54 -6.26 1.18
CA TRP A 105 -17.39 -5.45 1.58
C TRP A 105 -17.11 -5.47 3.09
N ASN A 106 -17.46 -6.55 3.79
CA ASN A 106 -17.21 -6.72 5.22
C ASN A 106 -15.72 -6.90 5.51
N TYR A 107 -15.04 -5.77 5.75
CA TYR A 107 -13.61 -5.74 6.04
C TYR A 107 -13.21 -6.50 7.30
N LYS A 108 -14.07 -6.53 8.33
CA LYS A 108 -13.80 -7.27 9.57
C LYS A 108 -13.69 -8.77 9.28
N LEU A 109 -14.63 -9.29 8.51
CA LEU A 109 -14.66 -10.68 8.10
C LEU A 109 -13.45 -11.06 7.22
N LEU A 110 -13.06 -10.20 6.27
CA LEU A 110 -11.83 -10.42 5.51
C LEU A 110 -10.61 -10.48 6.46
N LYS A 111 -10.51 -9.56 7.41
CA LYS A 111 -9.39 -9.52 8.35
C LYS A 111 -9.29 -10.81 9.16
N GLU A 112 -10.42 -11.34 9.62
CA GLU A 112 -10.51 -12.63 10.31
C GLU A 112 -10.07 -13.79 9.40
N LYS A 113 -10.59 -13.88 8.17
CA LYS A 113 -10.16 -14.89 7.17
C LYS A 113 -8.67 -14.84 6.90
N VAL A 114 -8.16 -13.64 6.60
CA VAL A 114 -6.76 -13.44 6.26
C VAL A 114 -5.89 -13.79 7.46
N LEU A 115 -6.21 -13.35 8.68
CA LEU A 115 -5.43 -13.67 9.88
C LEU A 115 -5.50 -15.15 10.29
N ALA A 116 -6.66 -15.81 10.14
CA ALA A 116 -6.80 -17.25 10.40
C ALA A 116 -5.84 -18.07 9.52
N ASN A 117 -5.82 -17.78 8.21
CA ASN A 117 -4.90 -18.40 7.26
C ASN A 117 -3.41 -18.08 7.51
N TYR A 118 -3.08 -17.17 8.44
CA TYR A 118 -1.69 -16.93 8.86
C TYR A 118 -1.23 -17.97 9.88
N LYS A 119 -2.06 -18.23 10.91
CA LYS A 119 -1.69 -19.05 12.06
C LYS A 119 -1.44 -20.50 11.65
N ASP A 120 -2.17 -20.98 10.65
CA ASP A 120 -2.00 -22.35 10.14
C ASP A 120 -0.68 -22.55 9.36
N LYS A 121 -0.02 -21.47 8.92
CA LYS A 121 1.25 -21.53 8.16
C LYS A 121 2.51 -21.36 9.01
N GLU A 122 2.40 -20.96 10.27
CA GLU A 122 3.53 -20.88 11.20
C GLU A 122 3.69 -22.15 12.07
N VAL A 123 2.81 -23.15 11.89
CA VAL A 123 2.79 -24.42 12.65
C VAL A 123 3.09 -25.64 11.76
N GLN A 124 3.58 -25.43 10.53
CA GLN A 124 4.04 -26.51 9.63
C GLN A 124 5.51 -26.37 9.29
#